data_AF-A0AAV0MFG7-F1
#
_entry.id   AF-A0AAV0MFG7-F1
#
_cell.length_a   1.000
_cell.length_b   1.000
_cell.length_c   1.000
_cell.angle_alpha   90.00
_cell.angle_beta   90.00
_cell.angle_gamma   90.00
#
_symmetry.space_group_name_H-M   'P 1'
#
loop_
_entity.id
_entity.type
_entity.pdbx_description
1 polymer ?
#
loop_
_entity_poly.entity_id
_entity_poly.type
_entity_poly.pdbx_seq_one_letter_code
_entity_poly.pdbx_strand_id
1 'polypeptide(L)'
;MNLADCSSHSATARLLHFGSPGAIYLRRFVGSLHVGRCGSNPTHVKTLRLRSNPPKTLTVTAAMASEAELAASAKIIDGKMVAKEIRDEITTEVSRMKDAIGVVPGLAVMLIGERKDSATYVRNKKKACESVGINSFEVRLPEDSAETEVLKFISDFNDDPAVHGILVQLPLPKHMNEQNILNAVSIEKDVDGFHPLNIGRLAMRGREPSFVPCTPKGCIELLHRYGFQIKGKKAVVIGRSNIVGMPAALLLQREDATVTIVHSRTQNPEQIVKEADIVISAVGQPDMVRGTWLKPGAVVIDVGINPVELV
;
A
#
# COMPACT_ATOMS: atom_id res chain seq x y z
N MET A 1 0.48 -0.30 -17.42
CA MET A 1 0.15 0.08 -18.82
C MET A 1 -0.32 1.53 -18.80
N ASN A 2 0.24 2.37 -19.67
CA ASN A 2 -0.20 3.75 -19.90
C ASN A 2 -1.64 3.76 -20.40
N LEU A 3 -2.47 4.68 -19.90
CA LEU A 3 -3.72 5.07 -20.55
C LEU A 3 -3.77 6.60 -20.58
N ALA A 4 -3.34 7.13 -21.71
CA ALA A 4 -3.80 8.41 -22.22
C ALA A 4 -5.07 8.16 -23.05
N ASP A 5 -5.94 9.16 -23.06
CA ASP A 5 -7.24 9.24 -23.73
C ASP A 5 -7.33 8.65 -25.14
N CYS A 6 -8.51 8.11 -25.47
CA CYS A 6 -9.26 8.55 -26.66
C CYS A 6 -10.70 8.03 -26.67
N SER A 7 -11.62 8.97 -26.80
CA SER A 7 -13.01 8.83 -27.23
C SER A 7 -13.15 8.33 -28.67
N SER A 8 -14.05 7.39 -28.94
CA SER A 8 -14.94 7.38 -30.13
C SER A 8 -15.83 6.13 -30.14
N HIS A 9 -17.02 6.27 -30.73
CA HIS A 9 -18.06 5.25 -30.85
C HIS A 9 -17.70 4.13 -31.84
N SER A 10 -17.91 2.87 -31.44
CA SER A 10 -18.41 1.77 -32.29
C SER A 10 -18.55 0.52 -31.44
N ALA A 11 -19.69 -0.16 -31.53
CA ALA A 11 -20.06 -1.29 -30.70
C ALA A 11 -19.55 -2.62 -31.29
N THR A 12 -18.83 -3.40 -30.48
CA THR A 12 -18.72 -4.86 -30.64
C THR A 12 -18.49 -5.51 -29.28
N ALA A 13 -19.52 -6.18 -28.75
CA ALA A 13 -19.41 -6.93 -27.51
C ALA A 13 -18.99 -8.39 -27.81
N ARG A 14 -17.91 -8.86 -27.20
CA ARG A 14 -17.58 -10.28 -27.05
C ARG A 14 -17.80 -10.70 -25.61
N LEU A 15 -18.39 -11.89 -25.41
CA LEU A 15 -18.63 -12.51 -24.12
C LEU A 15 -17.30 -12.80 -23.39
N LEU A 16 -17.24 -12.47 -22.10
CA LEU A 16 -16.34 -13.13 -21.15
C LEU A 16 -17.19 -13.79 -20.06
N HIS A 17 -16.96 -15.09 -19.87
CA HIS A 17 -17.54 -15.90 -18.79
C HIS A 17 -16.97 -15.45 -17.45
N PHE A 18 -17.84 -15.25 -16.45
CA PHE A 18 -17.45 -15.23 -15.05
C PHE A 18 -18.35 -16.17 -14.26
N GLY A 19 -17.72 -17.09 -13.53
CA GLY A 19 -18.34 -17.93 -12.51
C GLY A 19 -18.43 -17.20 -11.17
N SER A 20 -19.58 -17.37 -10.50
CA SER A 20 -19.87 -17.06 -9.08
C SER A 20 -20.13 -15.57 -8.73
N PRO A 21 -20.92 -15.25 -7.68
CA PRO A 21 -22.33 -14.89 -7.83
C PRO A 21 -22.63 -13.39 -7.60
N GLY A 22 -23.54 -12.85 -8.42
CA GLY A 22 -24.70 -12.12 -7.87
C GLY A 22 -24.76 -10.58 -7.91
N ALA A 23 -24.26 -9.90 -8.94
CA ALA A 23 -24.72 -8.52 -9.24
C ALA A 23 -25.18 -8.40 -10.70
N ILE A 24 -26.46 -8.09 -10.91
CA ILE A 24 -27.02 -7.86 -12.24
C ILE A 24 -27.08 -6.36 -12.48
N TYR A 25 -26.14 -5.83 -13.27
CA TYR A 25 -26.21 -4.47 -13.77
C TYR A 25 -26.99 -4.45 -15.08
N LEU A 26 -28.22 -3.92 -15.04
CA LEU A 26 -29.00 -3.63 -16.24
C LEU A 26 -28.49 -2.32 -16.87
N ARG A 27 -27.72 -2.42 -17.96
CA ARG A 27 -27.48 -1.25 -18.82
C ARG A 27 -28.72 -1.01 -19.67
N ARG A 28 -29.49 0.02 -19.29
CA ARG A 28 -30.69 0.57 -19.95
C ARG A 28 -31.89 -0.37 -20.03
N PHE A 29 -32.89 -0.09 -19.19
CA PHE A 29 -34.27 -0.54 -19.36
C PHE A 29 -35.15 0.71 -19.52
N VAL A 30 -36.04 0.72 -20.53
CA VAL A 30 -37.06 1.76 -20.71
C VAL A 30 -38.43 1.05 -20.70
N GLY A 31 -39.16 1.18 -19.59
CA GLY A 31 -40.49 0.57 -19.39
C GLY A 31 -40.82 0.40 -17.89
N SER A 32 -42.11 0.33 -17.55
CA SER A 32 -42.59 0.23 -16.17
C SER A 32 -42.42 -1.18 -15.60
N LEU A 33 -41.63 -1.32 -14.53
CA LEU A 33 -41.41 -2.59 -13.83
C LEU A 33 -42.55 -2.85 -12.84
N HIS A 34 -43.33 -3.91 -13.04
CA HIS A 34 -44.37 -4.33 -12.10
C HIS A 34 -43.88 -5.53 -11.27
N VAL A 35 -43.69 -5.32 -9.96
CA VAL A 35 -43.33 -6.38 -9.01
C VAL A 35 -44.62 -6.87 -8.34
N GLY A 36 -45.14 -8.02 -8.77
CA GLY A 36 -46.31 -8.64 -8.14
C GLY A 36 -45.96 -9.22 -6.76
N ARG A 37 -46.78 -8.94 -5.74
CA ARG A 37 -46.75 -9.68 -4.47
C ARG A 37 -47.49 -11.00 -4.66
N CYS A 38 -46.80 -12.12 -4.46
CA CYS A 38 -47.44 -13.43 -4.34
C CYS A 38 -47.18 -13.99 -2.94
N GLY A 39 -48.26 -14.21 -2.18
CA GLY A 39 -48.35 -15.18 -1.08
C GLY A 39 -47.54 -14.94 0.20
N SER A 40 -48.22 -15.06 1.34
CA SER A 40 -47.68 -15.03 2.70
C SER A 40 -46.84 -16.28 3.03
N ASN A 41 -45.52 -16.23 2.84
CA ASN A 41 -44.54 -17.03 3.59
C ASN A 41 -43.10 -16.48 3.36
N PRO A 42 -42.22 -16.38 4.38
CA PRO A 42 -40.97 -15.62 4.27
C PRO A 42 -39.82 -16.35 3.54
N THR A 43 -40.01 -17.58 3.05
CA THR A 43 -38.91 -18.46 2.62
C THR A 43 -38.85 -18.77 1.12
N HIS A 44 -39.58 -18.05 0.26
CA HIS A 44 -39.51 -18.30 -1.19
C HIS A 44 -38.89 -17.16 -2.01
N VAL A 45 -37.88 -17.58 -2.77
CA VAL A 45 -37.18 -16.89 -3.87
C VAL A 45 -38.15 -16.08 -4.74
N LYS A 46 -37.89 -14.78 -4.91
CA LYS A 46 -38.64 -13.93 -5.82
C LYS A 46 -38.13 -14.11 -7.25
N THR A 47 -38.90 -14.78 -8.10
CA THR A 47 -38.56 -14.95 -9.51
C THR A 47 -38.97 -13.72 -10.32
N LEU A 48 -38.01 -13.03 -10.93
CA LEU A 48 -38.26 -11.95 -11.88
C LEU A 48 -38.26 -12.52 -13.31
N ARG A 49 -39.39 -12.38 -14.02
CA ARG A 49 -39.51 -12.79 -15.43
C ARG A 49 -39.35 -11.57 -16.33
N LEU A 50 -38.24 -11.49 -17.06
CA LEU A 50 -38.06 -10.51 -18.12
C LEU A 50 -38.39 -11.16 -19.46
N ARG A 51 -39.27 -10.52 -20.24
CA ARG A 51 -39.53 -10.90 -21.64
C ARG A 51 -38.70 -10.00 -22.55
N SER A 52 -37.92 -10.60 -23.44
CA SER A 52 -37.34 -9.92 -24.60
C SER A 52 -38.01 -10.42 -25.89
N ASN A 53 -37.94 -9.61 -26.94
CA ASN A 53 -38.42 -9.95 -28.28
C ASN A 53 -37.18 -10.00 -29.22
N PRO A 54 -36.86 -11.12 -29.89
CA PRO A 54 -37.61 -12.37 -30.01
C PRO A 54 -37.61 -13.23 -28.73
N PRO A 55 -38.57 -14.16 -28.55
CA PRO A 55 -38.80 -14.80 -27.26
C PRO A 55 -37.67 -15.77 -26.89
N LYS A 56 -36.79 -15.33 -26.00
CA LYS A 56 -35.96 -16.22 -25.18
C LYS A 56 -36.36 -16.04 -23.72
N THR A 57 -36.98 -17.05 -23.15
CA THR A 57 -37.31 -17.06 -21.72
C THR A 57 -36.02 -17.26 -20.93
N LEU A 58 -35.52 -16.20 -20.30
CA LEU A 58 -34.40 -16.25 -19.35
C LEU A 58 -34.96 -16.26 -17.94
N THR A 59 -34.79 -17.38 -17.24
CA THR A 59 -35.10 -17.49 -15.82
C THR A 59 -33.90 -17.00 -15.04
N VAL A 60 -34.05 -15.86 -14.35
CA VAL A 60 -33.01 -15.32 -13.47
C VAL A 60 -33.43 -15.54 -12.03
N THR A 61 -32.66 -16.35 -11.31
CA THR A 61 -32.85 -16.62 -9.89
C THR A 61 -32.00 -15.62 -9.11
N ALA A 62 -32.62 -14.63 -8.45
CA ALA A 62 -31.92 -13.77 -7.50
C ALA A 62 -31.90 -14.45 -6.13
N ALA A 63 -30.74 -14.92 -5.70
CA ALA A 63 -30.53 -15.30 -4.30
C ALA A 63 -30.37 -14.00 -3.49
N MET A 64 -31.20 -13.81 -2.46
CA MET A 64 -31.01 -12.73 -1.51
C MET A 64 -30.09 -13.22 -0.40
N ALA A 65 -28.87 -12.68 -0.35
CA ALA A 65 -27.98 -12.87 0.79
C ALA A 65 -28.60 -12.16 2.01
N SER A 66 -28.52 -12.80 3.17
CA SER A 66 -28.99 -12.22 4.43
C SER A 66 -28.12 -11.00 4.84
N GLU A 67 -28.64 -10.09 5.66
CA GLU A 67 -27.83 -8.97 6.21
C GLU A 67 -26.59 -9.48 6.97
N ALA A 68 -26.64 -10.70 7.54
CA ALA A 68 -25.50 -11.36 8.18
C ALA A 68 -24.43 -11.84 7.17
N GLU A 69 -24.81 -12.19 5.94
CA GLU A 69 -23.86 -12.52 4.87
C GLU A 69 -23.23 -11.28 4.24
N LEU A 70 -23.95 -10.15 4.16
CA LEU A 70 -23.33 -8.87 3.78
C LEU A 70 -22.37 -8.34 4.85
N ALA A 71 -22.57 -8.69 6.12
CA ALA A 71 -21.63 -8.41 7.21
C ALA A 71 -20.38 -9.32 7.20
N ALA A 72 -20.32 -10.36 6.35
CA ALA A 72 -19.26 -11.37 6.33
C ALA A 72 -18.07 -11.05 5.41
N SER A 73 -18.08 -9.94 4.67
CA SER A 73 -16.95 -9.52 3.83
C SER A 73 -16.02 -8.57 4.58
N ALA A 74 -14.70 -8.80 4.47
CA ALA A 74 -13.69 -7.93 5.09
C ALA A 74 -13.82 -6.48 4.61
N LYS A 75 -13.71 -5.52 5.54
CA LYS A 75 -13.60 -4.10 5.20
C LYS A 75 -12.26 -3.85 4.51
N ILE A 76 -12.30 -3.25 3.32
CA ILE A 76 -11.09 -2.91 2.56
C ILE A 76 -10.39 -1.72 3.23
N ILE A 77 -9.07 -1.85 3.44
CA ILE A 77 -8.19 -0.73 3.76
C ILE A 77 -7.77 -0.07 2.43
N ASP A 78 -8.43 1.02 2.07
CA ASP A 78 -8.10 1.81 0.90
C ASP A 78 -6.91 2.74 1.18
N GLY A 79 -5.72 2.24 0.88
CA GLY A 79 -4.48 3.02 0.99
C GLY A 79 -4.36 4.15 -0.03
N LYS A 80 -5.10 4.13 -1.15
CA LYS A 80 -5.09 5.23 -2.13
C LYS A 80 -5.85 6.43 -1.60
N MET A 81 -7.00 6.18 -0.98
CA MET A 81 -7.80 7.19 -0.28
C MET A 81 -6.97 7.85 0.83
N VAL A 82 -6.40 7.06 1.75
CA VAL A 82 -5.57 7.58 2.85
C VAL A 82 -4.36 8.36 2.32
N ALA A 83 -3.67 7.85 1.30
CA ALA A 83 -2.55 8.57 0.72
C ALA A 83 -2.97 9.90 0.05
N LYS A 84 -4.20 10.01 -0.46
CA LYS A 84 -4.73 11.26 -0.99
C LYS A 84 -4.97 12.26 0.14
N GLU A 85 -5.63 11.84 1.21
CA GLU A 85 -5.88 12.70 2.38
C GLU A 85 -4.56 13.27 2.94
N ILE A 86 -3.56 12.41 3.12
CA ILE A 86 -2.23 12.83 3.60
C ILE A 86 -1.59 13.84 2.64
N ARG A 87 -1.72 13.67 1.32
CA ARG A 87 -1.20 14.66 0.35
C ARG A 87 -1.94 15.99 0.42
N ASP A 88 -3.26 15.98 0.65
CA ASP A 88 -4.04 17.21 0.80
C ASP A 88 -3.61 17.97 2.08
N GLU A 89 -3.37 17.24 3.17
CA GLU A 89 -2.81 17.78 4.42
C GLU A 89 -1.41 18.38 4.20
N ILE A 90 -0.52 17.65 3.53
CA ILE A 90 0.84 18.14 3.22
C ILE A 90 0.80 19.38 2.31
N THR A 91 -0.08 19.41 1.31
CA THR A 91 -0.22 20.56 0.41
C THR A 91 -0.57 21.83 1.19
N THR A 92 -1.44 21.70 2.18
CA THR A 92 -1.83 22.80 3.07
C THR A 92 -0.62 23.29 3.87
N GLU A 93 0.15 22.38 4.48
CA GLU A 93 1.33 22.74 5.28
C GLU A 93 2.47 23.33 4.45
N VAL A 94 2.73 22.81 3.26
CA VAL A 94 3.75 23.36 2.34
C VAL A 94 3.38 24.78 1.92
N SER A 95 2.11 25.01 1.58
CA SER A 95 1.61 26.35 1.23
C SER A 95 1.76 27.31 2.42
N ARG A 96 1.35 26.88 3.62
CA ARG A 96 1.49 27.66 4.85
C ARG A 96 2.94 28.04 5.12
N MET A 97 3.88 27.11 4.96
CA MET A 97 5.31 27.37 5.20
C MET A 97 5.90 28.34 4.17
N LYS A 98 5.53 28.17 2.90
CA LYS A 98 5.93 29.09 1.83
C LYS A 98 5.46 30.51 2.12
N ASP A 99 4.20 30.67 2.53
CA ASP A 99 3.62 31.99 2.81
C ASP A 99 4.18 32.62 4.09
N ALA A 100 4.44 31.81 5.13
CA ALA A 100 4.89 32.30 6.43
C ALA A 100 6.39 32.64 6.49
N ILE A 101 7.24 31.83 5.86
CA ILE A 101 8.71 31.98 5.98
C ILE A 101 9.45 31.93 4.64
N GLY A 102 8.74 31.83 3.50
CA GLY A 102 9.35 31.80 2.17
C GLY A 102 10.08 30.49 1.83
N VAL A 103 9.96 29.45 2.67
CA VAL A 103 10.66 28.17 2.50
C VAL A 103 9.74 27.14 1.85
N VAL A 104 10.28 26.42 0.87
CA VAL A 104 9.63 25.26 0.24
C VAL A 104 10.52 24.04 0.46
N PRO A 105 10.00 22.90 0.95
CA PRO A 105 10.81 21.71 1.18
C PRO A 105 11.41 21.20 -0.12
N GLY A 106 12.58 20.56 -0.01
CA GLY A 106 13.28 19.95 -1.12
C GLY A 106 13.58 18.48 -0.85
N LEU A 107 13.25 17.62 -1.81
CA LEU A 107 13.57 16.19 -1.77
C LEU A 107 14.52 15.84 -2.91
N ALA A 108 15.72 15.38 -2.58
CA ALA A 108 16.64 14.77 -3.51
C ALA A 108 16.37 13.27 -3.64
N VAL A 109 16.26 12.77 -4.87
CA VAL A 109 16.03 11.35 -5.16
C VAL A 109 17.13 10.84 -6.07
N MET A 110 17.82 9.79 -5.63
CA MET A 110 18.88 9.13 -6.36
C MET A 110 18.42 7.77 -6.89
N LEU A 111 18.63 7.54 -8.18
CA LEU A 111 18.40 6.27 -8.86
C LEU A 111 19.71 5.81 -9.49
N ILE A 112 20.16 4.61 -9.10
CA ILE A 112 21.35 3.99 -9.68
C ILE A 112 20.90 2.77 -10.50
N GLY A 113 21.25 2.75 -11.79
CA GLY A 113 20.83 1.75 -12.75
C GLY A 113 19.43 1.97 -13.35
N GLU A 114 18.98 0.99 -14.15
CA GLU A 114 17.81 1.15 -15.03
C GLU A 114 16.63 0.21 -14.70
N ARG A 115 16.63 -0.36 -13.50
CA ARG A 115 15.54 -1.24 -13.05
C ARG A 115 14.17 -0.57 -13.21
N LYS A 116 13.29 -1.17 -14.03
CA LYS A 116 11.99 -0.59 -14.43
C LYS A 116 11.04 -0.33 -13.26
N ASP A 117 11.04 -1.22 -12.28
CA ASP A 117 10.26 -1.08 -11.04
C ASP A 117 10.77 0.13 -10.23
N SER A 118 12.08 0.23 -10.04
CA SER A 118 12.76 1.33 -9.34
C SER A 118 12.51 2.68 -10.02
N ALA A 119 12.64 2.74 -11.34
CA ALA A 119 12.33 3.94 -12.12
C ALA A 119 10.86 4.38 -11.99
N THR A 120 9.94 3.41 -11.85
CA THR A 120 8.53 3.70 -11.62
C THR A 120 8.29 4.27 -10.22
N TYR A 121 8.94 3.73 -9.19
CA TYR A 121 8.87 4.28 -7.83
C TYR A 121 9.40 5.71 -7.77
N VAL A 122 10.56 5.99 -8.37
CA VAL A 122 11.15 7.34 -8.41
C VAL A 122 10.25 8.34 -9.12
N ARG A 123 9.69 7.96 -10.27
CA ARG A 123 8.73 8.80 -10.99
C ARG A 123 7.48 9.10 -10.15
N ASN A 124 6.97 8.12 -9.40
CA ASN A 124 5.81 8.32 -8.55
C ASN A 124 6.13 9.24 -7.36
N LYS A 125 7.32 9.11 -6.76
CA LYS A 125 7.80 10.01 -5.69
C LYS A 125 7.91 11.45 -6.18
N LYS A 126 8.51 11.66 -7.35
CA LYS A 126 8.60 12.98 -8.00
C LYS A 126 7.21 13.61 -8.22
N LYS A 127 6.29 12.85 -8.82
CA LYS A 127 4.90 13.32 -9.01
C LYS A 127 4.21 13.66 -7.69
N ALA A 128 4.48 12.90 -6.64
CA ALA A 128 3.92 13.18 -5.32
C ALA A 128 4.45 14.52 -4.79
N CYS A 129 5.76 14.78 -4.87
CA CYS A 129 6.36 16.06 -4.49
C CYS A 129 5.76 17.22 -5.27
N GLU A 130 5.71 17.12 -6.60
CA GLU A 130 5.12 18.14 -7.49
C GLU A 130 3.64 18.41 -7.13
N SER A 131 2.87 17.36 -6.82
CA SER A 131 1.45 17.50 -6.50
C SER A 131 1.17 18.24 -5.18
N VAL A 132 2.13 18.27 -4.27
CA VAL A 132 2.01 18.94 -2.96
C VAL A 132 2.88 20.18 -2.83
N GLY A 133 3.53 20.62 -3.92
CA GLY A 133 4.35 21.83 -3.96
C GLY A 133 5.76 21.70 -3.38
N ILE A 134 6.27 20.47 -3.19
CA ILE A 134 7.65 20.20 -2.75
C ILE A 134 8.61 20.23 -3.95
N ASN A 135 9.76 20.88 -3.78
CA ASN A 135 10.83 20.87 -4.78
C ASN A 135 11.44 19.47 -4.88
N SER A 136 11.66 18.97 -6.10
CA SER A 136 12.26 17.66 -6.33
C SER A 136 13.56 17.80 -7.13
N PHE A 137 14.63 17.23 -6.58
CA PHE A 137 15.92 17.09 -7.22
C PHE A 137 16.13 15.62 -7.58
N GLU A 138 16.62 15.34 -8.78
CA GLU A 138 16.72 13.98 -9.29
C GLU A 138 18.12 13.72 -9.84
N VAL A 139 18.76 12.66 -9.36
CA VAL A 139 20.04 12.17 -9.87
C VAL A 139 19.84 10.75 -10.39
N ARG A 140 20.23 10.54 -11.65
CA ARG A 140 20.23 9.23 -12.30
C ARG A 140 21.65 8.86 -12.66
N LEU A 141 22.11 7.75 -12.12
CA LEU A 141 23.45 7.21 -12.37
C LEU A 141 23.35 5.88 -13.11
N PRO A 142 24.24 5.59 -14.07
CA PRO A 142 24.37 4.27 -14.67
C PRO A 142 24.54 3.15 -13.65
N GLU A 143 24.22 1.91 -14.04
CA GLU A 143 24.41 0.75 -13.15
C GLU A 143 25.89 0.57 -12.80
N ASP A 144 26.81 0.79 -13.74
CA ASP A 144 28.26 0.65 -13.59
C ASP A 144 28.97 1.84 -12.95
N SER A 145 28.23 2.86 -12.49
CA SER A 145 28.80 3.98 -11.72
C SER A 145 29.60 3.48 -10.52
N ALA A 146 30.66 4.22 -10.21
CA ALA A 146 31.48 3.95 -9.02
C ALA A 146 30.72 4.36 -7.75
N GLU A 147 30.89 3.60 -6.68
CA GLU A 147 30.30 3.94 -5.37
C GLU A 147 30.74 5.33 -4.88
N THR A 148 31.98 5.73 -5.16
CA THR A 148 32.51 7.06 -4.81
C THR A 148 31.76 8.20 -5.49
N GLU A 149 31.20 7.98 -6.69
CA GLU A 149 30.37 8.96 -7.38
C GLU A 149 29.03 9.15 -6.65
N VAL A 150 28.39 8.05 -6.23
CA VAL A 150 27.16 8.07 -5.44
C VAL A 150 27.38 8.83 -4.12
N LEU A 151 28.47 8.51 -3.41
CA LEU A 151 28.81 9.16 -2.14
C LEU A 151 29.06 10.67 -2.30
N LYS A 152 29.64 11.09 -3.43
CA LYS A 152 29.84 12.51 -3.73
C LYS A 152 28.51 13.25 -3.85
N PHE A 153 27.55 12.72 -4.62
CA PHE A 153 26.22 13.33 -4.73
C PHE A 153 25.49 13.38 -3.38
N ILE A 154 25.63 12.35 -2.55
CA ILE A 154 25.07 12.36 -1.20
C ILE A 154 25.70 13.46 -0.36
N SER A 155 27.03 13.63 -0.43
CA SER A 155 27.73 14.73 0.27
C SER A 155 27.22 16.09 -0.20
N ASP A 156 27.13 16.31 -1.52
CA ASP A 156 26.65 17.56 -2.08
C ASP A 156 25.21 17.86 -1.59
N PHE A 157 24.33 16.86 -1.55
CA PHE A 157 22.96 17.02 -1.02
C PHE A 157 22.89 17.16 0.50
N ASN A 158 23.82 16.59 1.26
CA ASN A 158 23.91 16.81 2.70
C ASN A 158 24.23 18.28 3.01
N ASP A 159 25.10 18.90 2.21
CA ASP A 159 25.54 20.28 2.42
C ASP A 159 24.59 21.32 1.79
N ASP A 160 23.74 20.92 0.84
CA ASP A 160 22.79 21.83 0.17
C ASP A 160 21.62 22.24 1.10
N PRO A 161 21.48 23.53 1.46
CA PRO A 161 20.38 24.01 2.30
C PRO A 161 19.01 23.98 1.60
N ALA A 162 18.95 23.85 0.26
CA ALA A 162 17.69 23.67 -0.46
C ALA A 162 17.15 22.23 -0.33
N VAL A 163 18.00 21.27 0.02
CA VAL A 163 17.64 19.86 0.19
C VAL A 163 17.37 19.56 1.66
N HIS A 164 16.15 19.12 1.95
CA HIS A 164 15.67 18.82 3.29
C HIS A 164 15.50 17.32 3.52
N GLY A 165 15.48 16.53 2.44
CA GLY A 165 15.44 15.08 2.48
C GLY A 165 16.21 14.47 1.31
N ILE A 166 16.84 13.34 1.56
CA ILE A 166 17.56 12.54 0.57
C ILE A 166 16.97 11.14 0.57
N LEU A 167 16.71 10.63 -0.62
CA LEU A 167 16.23 9.28 -0.83
C LEU A 167 17.13 8.57 -1.84
N VAL A 168 17.73 7.45 -1.42
CA VAL A 168 18.45 6.54 -2.30
C VAL A 168 17.53 5.37 -2.66
N GLN A 169 17.17 5.24 -3.93
CA GLN A 169 16.25 4.19 -4.36
C GLN A 169 16.93 2.81 -4.35
N LEU A 170 16.37 1.90 -3.56
CA LEU A 170 16.78 0.50 -3.49
C LEU A 170 16.00 -0.39 -4.48
N PRO A 171 16.54 -1.56 -4.85
CA PRO A 171 17.87 -2.06 -4.50
C PRO A 171 18.97 -1.44 -5.36
N LEU A 172 20.17 -1.34 -4.78
CA LEU A 172 21.36 -0.87 -5.47
C LEU A 172 21.99 -1.98 -6.35
N PRO A 173 22.85 -1.61 -7.32
CA PRO A 173 23.66 -2.57 -8.06
C PRO A 173 24.50 -3.46 -7.13
N LYS A 174 24.72 -4.72 -7.53
CA LYS A 174 25.32 -5.75 -6.65
C LYS A 174 26.76 -5.47 -6.21
N HIS A 175 27.50 -4.66 -6.95
CA HIS A 175 28.89 -4.29 -6.61
C HIS A 175 28.98 -3.17 -5.58
N MET A 176 27.87 -2.51 -5.25
CA MET A 176 27.84 -1.42 -4.26
C MET A 176 27.52 -1.94 -2.86
N ASN A 177 28.13 -1.30 -1.86
CA ASN A 177 27.81 -1.51 -0.47
C ASN A 177 26.62 -0.62 -0.06
N GLU A 178 25.43 -1.23 -0.04
CA GLU A 178 24.20 -0.55 0.38
C GLU A 178 24.32 0.12 1.75
N GLN A 179 24.98 -0.52 2.72
CA GLN A 179 25.14 0.06 4.06
C GLN A 179 26.01 1.29 4.03
N ASN A 180 27.09 1.28 3.24
CA ASN A 180 27.97 2.45 3.13
C ASN A 180 27.22 3.65 2.54
N ILE A 181 26.45 3.40 1.48
CA ILE A 181 25.65 4.43 0.81
C ILE A 181 24.54 4.98 1.72
N LEU A 182 23.77 4.11 2.39
CA LEU A 182 22.69 4.55 3.28
C LEU A 182 23.23 5.28 4.52
N ASN A 183 24.40 4.90 5.04
CA ASN A 183 25.05 5.57 6.18
C ASN A 183 25.62 6.95 5.83
N ALA A 184 25.87 7.22 4.55
CA ALA A 184 26.38 8.51 4.09
C ALA A 184 25.29 9.60 4.08
N VAL A 185 24.01 9.22 4.07
CA VAL A 185 22.90 10.16 4.19
C VAL A 185 22.87 10.71 5.61
N SER A 186 22.93 12.03 5.76
CA SER A 186 22.82 12.67 7.08
C SER A 186 21.53 12.28 7.78
N ILE A 187 21.59 12.06 9.09
CA ILE A 187 20.43 11.61 9.86
C ILE A 187 19.28 12.65 9.84
N GLU A 188 19.62 13.93 9.69
CA GLU A 188 18.67 15.04 9.57
C GLU A 188 17.97 15.10 8.21
N LYS A 189 18.51 14.44 7.18
CA LYS A 189 17.92 14.37 5.84
C LYS A 189 17.51 12.94 5.42
N ASP A 190 17.67 11.95 6.28
CA ASP A 190 17.28 10.55 6.05
C ASP A 190 15.75 10.35 6.13
N VAL A 191 15.02 10.97 5.21
CA VAL A 191 13.55 10.92 5.19
C VAL A 191 12.98 9.52 4.93
N ASP A 192 13.80 8.58 4.41
CA ASP A 192 13.42 7.17 4.26
C ASP A 192 13.66 6.34 5.54
N GLY A 193 14.35 6.91 6.53
CA GLY A 193 14.50 6.36 7.88
C GLY A 193 15.42 5.15 7.99
N PHE A 194 16.31 4.93 7.03
CA PHE A 194 17.17 3.75 6.98
C PHE A 194 18.53 3.93 7.66
N HIS A 195 18.89 5.15 8.08
CA HIS A 195 20.09 5.38 8.85
C HIS A 195 20.04 4.55 10.13
N PRO A 196 21.09 3.76 10.45
CA PRO A 196 21.10 2.89 11.64
C PRO A 196 20.79 3.59 12.96
N LEU A 197 21.11 4.89 13.07
CA LEU A 197 20.79 5.69 14.25
C LEU A 197 19.27 5.92 14.39
N ASN A 198 18.53 6.10 13.30
CA ASN A 198 17.08 6.17 13.32
C ASN A 198 16.48 4.83 13.79
N ILE A 199 16.95 3.70 13.27
CA ILE A 199 16.50 2.37 13.71
C ILE A 199 16.86 2.10 15.17
N GLY A 200 18.08 2.47 15.60
CA GLY A 200 18.51 2.33 16.98
C GLY A 200 17.67 3.18 17.94
N ARG A 201 17.42 4.45 17.59
CA ARG A 201 16.50 5.32 18.35
C ARG A 201 15.10 4.73 18.41
N LEU A 202 14.59 4.21 17.29
CA LEU A 202 13.30 3.51 17.21
C LEU A 202 13.24 2.30 18.18
N ALA A 203 14.30 1.52 18.30
CA ALA A 203 14.32 0.34 19.18
C ALA A 203 14.44 0.68 20.68
N MET A 204 14.94 1.87 21.03
CA MET A 204 15.18 2.26 22.42
C MET A 204 13.98 2.96 23.02
N ARG A 205 13.55 2.53 24.22
CA ARG A 205 12.56 3.29 25.02
C ARG A 205 13.13 4.65 25.44
N GLY A 206 12.29 5.68 25.42
CA GLY A 206 12.66 7.04 25.82
C GLY A 206 13.54 7.79 24.83
N ARG A 207 13.69 7.28 23.60
CA ARG A 207 14.36 7.98 22.50
C ARG A 207 13.41 8.11 21.31
N GLU A 208 13.49 9.23 20.60
CA GLU A 208 12.73 9.42 19.37
C GLU A 208 13.67 9.41 18.15
N PRO A 209 13.36 8.63 17.11
CA PRO A 209 14.08 8.70 15.85
C PRO A 209 13.74 10.01 15.12
N SER A 210 14.68 10.53 14.33
CA SER A 210 14.40 11.72 13.49
C SER A 210 13.42 11.34 12.38
N PHE A 211 13.63 10.16 11.80
CA PHE A 211 12.75 9.59 10.78
C PHE A 211 12.49 8.12 11.05
N VAL A 212 11.37 7.63 10.53
CA VAL A 212 10.94 6.24 10.66
C VAL A 212 10.77 5.68 9.25
N PRO A 213 11.19 4.42 8.99
CA PRO A 213 10.98 3.76 7.72
C PRO A 213 9.58 3.94 7.15
N CYS A 214 9.50 4.47 5.92
CA CYS A 214 8.27 4.94 5.31
C CYS A 214 7.18 3.86 5.22
N THR A 215 7.53 2.66 4.74
CA THR A 215 6.55 1.58 4.55
C THR A 215 5.98 1.07 5.88
N PRO A 216 6.80 0.74 6.90
CA PRO A 216 6.32 0.46 8.25
C PRO A 216 5.45 1.57 8.83
N LYS A 217 5.87 2.83 8.73
CA LYS A 217 5.08 3.98 9.21
C LYS A 217 3.72 4.05 8.50
N GLY A 218 3.69 3.82 7.19
CA GLY A 218 2.47 3.76 6.40
C GLY A 218 1.52 2.65 6.86
N CYS A 219 2.04 1.47 7.24
CA CYS A 219 1.22 0.40 7.79
C CYS A 219 0.52 0.83 9.08
N ILE A 220 1.26 1.49 9.98
CA ILE A 220 0.73 1.99 11.25
C ILE A 220 -0.30 3.11 11.02
N GLU A 221 -0.01 4.03 10.11
CA GLU A 221 -0.92 5.11 9.73
C GLU A 221 -2.26 4.57 9.19
N LEU A 222 -2.23 3.50 8.38
CA LEU A 222 -3.45 2.85 7.90
C LEU A 222 -4.27 2.26 9.06
N LEU A 223 -3.63 1.66 10.06
CA LEU A 223 -4.33 1.15 11.25
C LEU A 223 -5.01 2.30 12.00
N HIS A 224 -4.31 3.42 12.20
CA HIS A 224 -4.85 4.61 12.88
C HIS A 224 -6.02 5.24 12.13
N ARG A 225 -5.87 5.50 10.83
CA ARG A 225 -6.92 6.11 9.98
C ARG A 225 -8.20 5.27 9.93
N TYR A 226 -8.06 3.96 10.07
CA TYR A 226 -9.20 3.03 10.11
C TYR A 226 -9.73 2.77 11.53
N GLY A 227 -9.15 3.40 12.56
CA GLY A 227 -9.59 3.30 13.95
C GLY A 227 -9.27 1.95 14.61
N PHE A 228 -8.27 1.23 14.12
CA PHE A 228 -7.86 -0.04 14.71
C PHE A 228 -6.96 0.19 15.92
N GLN A 229 -7.41 -0.30 17.08
CA GLN A 229 -6.63 -0.24 18.31
C GLN A 229 -5.45 -1.22 18.25
N ILE A 230 -4.22 -0.71 18.31
CA ILE A 230 -2.97 -1.51 18.35
C ILE A 230 -2.64 -1.97 19.77
N LYS A 231 -2.83 -1.09 20.76
CA LYS A 231 -2.51 -1.36 22.16
C LYS A 231 -3.15 -2.64 22.70
N GLY A 232 -2.31 -3.52 23.24
CA GLY A 232 -2.70 -4.80 23.85
C GLY A 232 -3.05 -5.91 22.86
N LYS A 233 -2.94 -5.67 21.55
CA LYS A 233 -3.21 -6.68 20.52
C LYS A 233 -2.02 -7.60 20.29
N LYS A 234 -2.30 -8.82 19.81
CA LYS A 234 -1.28 -9.72 19.27
C LYS A 234 -1.02 -9.34 17.82
N ALA A 235 0.17 -8.84 17.53
CA ALA A 235 0.60 -8.52 16.17
C ALA A 235 1.65 -9.52 15.68
N VAL A 236 1.48 -10.00 14.44
CA VAL A 236 2.45 -10.83 13.76
C VAL A 236 3.00 -10.09 12.56
N VAL A 237 4.32 -9.94 12.52
CA VAL A 237 5.04 -9.43 11.34
C VAL A 237 5.71 -10.61 10.65
N ILE A 238 5.34 -10.86 9.40
CA ILE A 238 5.89 -11.95 8.59
C ILE A 238 6.96 -11.35 7.67
N GLY A 239 8.22 -11.67 7.94
CA GLY A 239 9.39 -11.06 7.32
C GLY A 239 10.18 -10.22 8.33
N ARG A 240 11.51 -10.23 8.18
CA ARG A 240 12.45 -9.55 9.08
C ARG A 240 13.51 -8.75 8.34
N SER A 241 13.16 -8.22 7.16
CA SER A 241 14.03 -7.32 6.41
C SER A 241 14.35 -6.07 7.25
N ASN A 242 15.51 -5.47 7.02
CA ASN A 242 15.91 -4.23 7.69
C ASN A 242 15.01 -3.03 7.35
N ILE A 243 14.40 -3.03 6.15
CA ILE A 243 13.63 -1.89 5.64
C ILE A 243 12.13 -1.93 5.95
N VAL A 244 11.53 -3.12 6.12
CA VAL A 244 10.10 -3.28 6.42
C VAL A 244 9.83 -4.07 7.69
N GLY A 245 10.14 -5.38 7.69
CA GLY A 245 9.73 -6.29 8.76
C GLY A 245 10.20 -5.87 10.16
N MET A 246 11.50 -5.62 10.33
CA MET A 246 12.04 -5.24 11.64
C MET A 246 11.49 -3.89 12.14
N PRO A 247 11.48 -2.79 11.36
CA PRO A 247 10.90 -1.54 11.84
C PRO A 247 9.39 -1.59 12.08
N ALA A 248 8.63 -2.38 11.29
CA ALA A 248 7.19 -2.56 11.53
C ALA A 248 6.94 -3.23 12.89
N ALA A 249 7.74 -4.24 13.24
CA ALA A 249 7.66 -4.88 14.55
C ALA A 249 7.98 -3.90 15.70
N LEU A 250 8.99 -3.05 15.53
CA LEU A 250 9.34 -2.03 16.54
C LEU A 250 8.25 -0.97 16.71
N LEU A 251 7.62 -0.51 15.62
CA LEU A 251 6.52 0.45 15.71
C LEU A 251 5.29 -0.13 16.41
N LEU A 252 4.89 -1.36 16.07
CA LEU A 252 3.81 -2.06 16.77
C LEU A 252 4.11 -2.22 18.27
N GLN A 253 5.36 -2.56 18.61
CA GLN A 253 5.80 -2.69 20.01
C GLN A 253 5.71 -1.34 20.75
N ARG A 254 6.10 -0.23 20.11
CA ARG A 254 6.00 1.12 20.69
C ARG A 254 4.56 1.53 20.99
N GLU A 255 3.61 0.99 20.23
CA GLU A 255 2.19 1.17 20.46
C GLU A 255 1.57 0.09 21.36
N ASP A 256 2.37 -0.52 22.23
CA ASP A 256 1.96 -1.48 23.24
C ASP A 256 1.34 -2.79 22.69
N ALA A 257 1.66 -3.19 21.46
CA ALA A 257 1.29 -4.51 20.94
C ALA A 257 2.23 -5.61 21.46
N THR A 258 1.69 -6.82 21.66
CA THR A 258 2.51 -8.03 21.79
C THR A 258 2.92 -8.48 20.39
N VAL A 259 4.21 -8.38 20.06
CA VAL A 259 4.69 -8.60 18.69
C VAL A 259 5.43 -9.94 18.56
N THR A 260 5.07 -10.73 17.54
CA THR A 260 5.82 -11.92 17.11
C THR A 260 6.33 -11.74 15.69
N ILE A 261 7.61 -12.02 15.46
CA ILE A 261 8.22 -11.97 14.13
C ILE A 261 8.31 -13.38 13.57
N VAL A 262 7.66 -13.61 12.42
CA VAL A 262 7.70 -14.86 11.66
C VAL A 262 8.67 -14.70 10.49
N HIS A 263 9.48 -15.71 10.22
CA HIS A 263 10.46 -15.69 9.13
C HIS A 263 10.70 -17.09 8.55
N SER A 264 11.53 -17.22 7.52
CA SER A 264 11.76 -18.48 6.79
C SER A 264 12.23 -19.67 7.64
N ARG A 265 12.76 -19.44 8.84
CA ARG A 265 13.19 -20.48 9.79
C ARG A 265 12.19 -20.75 10.92
N THR A 266 11.03 -20.10 10.91
CA THR A 266 9.99 -20.30 11.92
C THR A 266 9.27 -21.62 11.67
N GLN A 267 9.14 -22.45 12.70
CA GLN A 267 8.36 -23.69 12.62
C GLN A 267 6.88 -23.39 12.83
N ASN A 268 6.01 -24.06 12.07
CA ASN A 268 4.55 -23.93 12.13
C ASN A 268 4.06 -22.46 12.08
N PRO A 269 4.52 -21.64 11.11
CA PRO A 269 4.17 -20.22 11.04
C PRO A 269 2.65 -19.98 10.99
N GLU A 270 1.90 -20.89 10.39
CA GLU A 270 0.44 -20.84 10.30
C GLU A 270 -0.25 -20.89 11.67
N GLN A 271 0.32 -21.60 12.65
CA GLN A 271 -0.26 -21.67 14.00
C GLN A 271 -0.08 -20.34 14.73
N ILE A 272 1.07 -19.69 14.53
CA ILE A 272 1.39 -18.38 15.10
C ILE A 272 0.48 -17.30 14.51
N VAL A 273 0.32 -17.28 13.18
CA VAL A 273 -0.50 -16.29 12.47
C VAL A 273 -1.99 -16.40 12.85
N LYS A 274 -2.48 -17.62 13.14
CA LYS A 274 -3.88 -17.86 13.56
C LYS A 274 -4.26 -17.20 14.88
N GLU A 275 -3.30 -16.79 15.70
CA GLU A 275 -3.56 -16.09 16.96
C GLU A 275 -3.54 -14.56 16.82
N ALA A 276 -3.08 -14.04 15.67
CA ALA A 276 -2.82 -12.62 15.48
C ALA A 276 -4.11 -11.82 15.28
N ASP A 277 -4.22 -10.68 15.97
CA ASP A 277 -5.23 -9.66 15.69
C ASP A 277 -4.79 -8.74 14.55
N ILE A 278 -3.47 -8.55 14.38
CA ILE A 278 -2.85 -7.73 13.33
C ILE A 278 -1.81 -8.58 12.62
N VAL A 279 -1.87 -8.65 11.30
CA VAL A 279 -0.88 -9.32 10.46
C VAL A 279 -0.29 -8.31 9.49
N ILE A 280 1.03 -8.12 9.53
CA ILE A 280 1.78 -7.38 8.50
C ILE A 280 2.64 -8.37 7.73
N SER A 281 2.35 -8.57 6.45
CA SER A 281 3.11 -9.47 5.55
C SER A 281 4.12 -8.68 4.72
N ALA A 282 5.41 -8.97 4.89
CA ALA A 282 6.53 -8.29 4.24
C ALA A 282 7.54 -9.30 3.66
N VAL A 283 7.04 -10.36 3.01
CA VAL A 283 7.83 -11.51 2.55
C VAL A 283 8.26 -11.45 1.08
N GLY A 284 7.64 -10.58 0.26
CA GLY A 284 7.97 -10.47 -1.16
C GLY A 284 7.73 -11.76 -1.96
N GLN A 285 6.87 -12.64 -1.47
CA GLN A 285 6.51 -13.90 -2.12
C GLN A 285 4.98 -13.93 -2.33
N PRO A 286 4.50 -14.15 -3.57
CA PRO A 286 3.07 -14.21 -3.84
C PRO A 286 2.42 -15.40 -3.12
N ASP A 287 1.19 -15.19 -2.66
CA ASP A 287 0.30 -16.21 -2.07
C ASP A 287 0.88 -17.02 -0.89
N MET A 288 1.92 -16.51 -0.22
CA MET A 288 2.53 -17.18 0.92
C MET A 288 1.58 -17.25 2.12
N VAL A 289 0.90 -16.13 2.43
CA VAL A 289 -0.04 -16.03 3.55
C VAL A 289 -1.44 -16.39 3.04
N ARG A 290 -1.97 -17.53 3.48
CA ARG A 290 -3.29 -18.01 3.05
C ARG A 290 -4.38 -17.53 3.99
N GLY A 291 -5.59 -17.37 3.48
CA GLY A 291 -6.76 -17.00 4.30
C GLY A 291 -7.00 -17.94 5.49
N THR A 292 -6.65 -19.22 5.36
CA THR A 292 -6.77 -20.22 6.45
C THR A 292 -5.78 -20.02 7.61
N TRP A 293 -4.79 -19.13 7.44
CA TRP A 293 -3.86 -18.75 8.50
C TRP A 293 -4.41 -17.60 9.34
N LEU A 294 -5.41 -16.87 8.84
CA LEU A 294 -5.88 -15.64 9.45
C LEU A 294 -6.94 -15.92 10.51
N LYS A 295 -6.79 -15.28 11.66
CA LYS A 295 -7.84 -15.25 12.70
C LYS A 295 -9.07 -14.50 12.16
N PRO A 296 -10.30 -15.01 12.37
CA PRO A 296 -11.51 -14.25 12.07
C PRO A 296 -11.51 -12.89 12.78
N GLY A 297 -11.73 -11.81 12.03
CA GLY A 297 -11.70 -10.43 12.53
C GLY A 297 -10.31 -9.80 12.63
N ALA A 298 -9.24 -10.50 12.19
CA ALA A 298 -7.91 -9.90 12.10
C ALA A 298 -7.84 -8.78 11.06
N VAL A 299 -6.95 -7.82 11.31
CA VAL A 299 -6.52 -6.83 10.33
C VAL A 299 -5.30 -7.36 9.59
N VAL A 300 -5.29 -7.25 8.27
CA VAL A 300 -4.19 -7.71 7.43
C VAL A 300 -3.69 -6.58 6.56
N ILE A 301 -2.39 -6.29 6.64
CA ILE A 301 -1.68 -5.39 5.75
C ILE A 301 -0.66 -6.22 4.98
N ASP A 302 -0.92 -6.40 3.67
CA ASP A 302 0.02 -7.03 2.76
C ASP A 302 0.88 -5.97 2.09
N VAL A 303 2.18 -6.01 2.37
CA VAL A 303 3.18 -5.07 1.83
C VAL A 303 3.73 -5.56 0.48
N GLY A 304 3.52 -6.84 0.14
CA GLY A 304 4.03 -7.43 -1.09
C GLY A 304 3.43 -6.79 -2.34
N ILE A 305 4.30 -6.32 -3.25
CA ILE A 305 3.91 -5.91 -4.60
C ILE A 305 4.68 -6.80 -5.58
N ASN A 306 4.02 -7.85 -6.07
CA ASN A 306 4.62 -8.81 -6.97
C ASN A 306 3.95 -8.71 -8.36
N PRO A 307 4.71 -8.60 -9.46
CA PRO A 307 4.14 -8.82 -10.77
C PRO A 307 3.69 -10.28 -10.87
N VAL A 308 2.41 -10.50 -11.13
CA VAL A 308 1.85 -11.83 -11.41
C VAL A 308 1.57 -11.93 -12.90
N GLU A 309 2.06 -12.99 -13.54
CA GLU A 309 1.54 -13.38 -14.85
C GLU A 309 0.17 -14.01 -14.62
N LEU A 310 -0.86 -13.46 -15.27
CA LEU A 310 -2.18 -14.08 -15.28
C LEU A 310 -2.05 -15.36 -16.11
N VAL A 311 -2.01 -16.51 -15.44
CA VAL A 311 -2.12 -17.84 -16.05
C VAL A 311 -3.59 -18.15 -16.31
#